data_AF-A0A7J9YMT5-F1
#
_entry.id   AF-A0A7J9YMT5-F1
#
_cell.length_a   1.000
_cell.length_b   1.000
_cell.length_c   1.000
_cell.angle_alpha   90.00
_cell.angle_beta   90.00
_cell.angle_gamma   90.00
#
_symmetry.space_group_name_H-M   'P 1'
#
loop_
_entity.id
_entity.type
_entity.pdbx_description
1 polymer ?
#
loop_
_entity_poly.entity_id
_entity_poly.type
_entity_poly.pdbx_seq_one_letter_code
_entity_poly.pdbx_strand_id
1 'polypeptide(L)' 'LRVVVDSSATDWPTLYCSAGRRGLEVELAPDDLLRLTGATVARISA' A
#
# COMPACT_ATOMS: atom_id res chain seq x y z
N LEU A 1 -5.92 -13.92 -3.44
CA LEU A 1 -4.68 -13.41 -4.09
C LEU A 1 -3.66 -13.10 -3.00
N ARG A 2 -2.36 -13.08 -3.31
CA ARG A 2 -1.32 -12.62 -2.37
C ARG A 2 -0.95 -11.18 -2.69
N VAL A 3 -0.95 -10.32 -1.68
CA VAL A 3 -0.49 -8.93 -1.79
C VAL A 3 0.89 -8.81 -1.15
N VAL A 4 1.82 -8.16 -1.84
CA VAL A 4 3.14 -7.83 -1.33
C VAL A 4 3.33 -6.32 -1.47
N VAL A 5 3.79 -5.67 -0.41
CA VAL A 5 4.04 -4.22 -0.38
C VAL A 5 5.53 -4.00 -0.10
N ASP A 6 6.12 -3.01 -0.77
CA ASP A 6 7.52 -2.68 -0.52
C ASP A 6 7.73 -2.15 0.89
N SER A 7 8.82 -2.57 1.54
CA SER A 7 9.23 -2.06 2.86
C SER A 7 9.31 -0.54 2.95
N SER A 8 9.68 0.17 1.89
CA SER A 8 9.75 1.64 1.90
C SER A 8 8.40 2.32 2.09
N ALA A 9 7.28 1.60 1.89
CA ALA A 9 5.95 2.14 2.05
C ALA A 9 5.62 2.46 3.52
N THR A 10 6.26 1.77 4.47
CA THR A 10 6.03 2.00 5.91
C THR A 10 6.76 3.21 6.46
N ASP A 11 7.66 3.83 5.67
CA ASP A 11 8.44 5.00 6.09
C ASP A 11 7.65 6.31 5.94
N TRP A 12 6.46 6.26 5.34
CA TRP A 12 5.61 7.41 5.07
C TRP A 12 4.40 7.44 6.00
N PRO A 13 3.91 8.64 6.39
CA PRO A 13 2.71 8.74 7.20
C PRO A 13 1.45 8.32 6.44
N THR A 14 1.39 8.59 5.14
CA THR A 14 0.30 8.18 4.23
C THR A 14 0.85 7.82 2.85
N LEU A 15 0.07 7.03 2.12
CA LEU A 15 0.35 6.55 0.76
C LEU A 15 -0.86 6.81 -0.14
N TYR A 16 -0.62 6.94 -1.44
CA TYR A 16 -1.68 7.00 -2.45
C TYR A 16 -1.71 5.73 -3.30
N CYS A 17 -2.90 5.19 -3.54
CA CYS A 17 -3.09 4.09 -4.50
C CYS A 17 -4.37 4.25 -5.33
N SER A 18 -4.47 3.51 -6.43
CA SER A 18 -5.64 3.55 -7.33
C SER A 18 -6.92 3.13 -6.60
N ALA A 19 -7.97 3.94 -6.69
CA ALA A 19 -9.28 3.66 -6.11
C ALA A 19 -10.17 2.74 -6.99
N GLY A 20 -9.62 2.13 -8.04
CA GLY A 20 -10.38 1.26 -8.96
C GLY A 20 -11.25 1.99 -9.99
N ARG A 21 -11.22 3.33 -10.04
CA ARG A 21 -11.88 4.15 -11.06
C ARG A 21 -10.92 5.21 -11.59
N ARG A 22 -10.97 5.47 -12.90
CA ARG A 22 -10.11 6.49 -13.54
C ARG A 22 -10.27 7.86 -12.87
N GLY A 23 -9.13 8.49 -12.61
CA GLY A 23 -9.05 9.81 -11.99
C GLY A 23 -9.33 9.84 -10.49
N LEU A 24 -9.35 8.69 -9.79
CA LEU A 24 -9.52 8.61 -8.34
C LEU A 24 -8.35 7.87 -7.68
N GLU A 25 -7.92 8.40 -6.55
CA GLU A 25 -6.90 7.84 -5.66
C GLU A 25 -7.42 7.76 -4.23
N VAL A 26 -6.89 6.83 -3.45
CA VAL A 26 -7.12 6.71 -2.01
C VAL A 26 -5.83 7.10 -1.29
N GLU A 27 -5.92 8.07 -0.40
CA GLU A 27 -4.89 8.32 0.60
C GLU A 27 -5.20 7.53 1.87
N LEU A 28 -4.24 6.78 2.40
CA LEU A 28 -4.40 6.02 3.64
C LEU A 28 -3.06 5.78 4.35
N ALA A 29 -3.13 5.49 5.65
CA ALA A 29 -1.98 5.05 6.42
C ALA A 29 -1.49 3.67 5.92
N PRO A 30 -0.16 3.40 5.91
CA PRO A 30 0.38 2.11 5.52
C PRO A 30 -0.22 0.94 6.30
N ASP A 31 -0.40 1.11 7.62
CA ASP A 31 -0.94 0.06 8.49
C ASP A 31 -2.37 -0.35 8.12
N ASP A 32 -3.19 0.61 7.67
CA ASP A 32 -4.54 0.30 7.19
C ASP A 32 -4.50 -0.48 5.89
N LEU A 33 -3.60 -0.14 4.96
CA LEU A 33 -3.40 -0.91 3.73
C LEU A 33 -3.00 -2.36 4.05
N LEU A 34 -2.01 -2.54 4.93
CA LEU A 34 -1.52 -3.87 5.33
C LEU A 34 -2.63 -4.68 6.01
N ARG A 35 -3.38 -4.08 6.93
CA ARG A 35 -4.48 -4.72 7.67
C ARG A 35 -5.62 -5.14 6.75
N LEU A 36 -6.05 -4.27 5.84
CA LEU A 36 -7.17 -4.54 4.93
C LEU A 36 -6.82 -5.60 3.88
N THR A 37 -5.55 -5.72 3.49
CA THR A 37 -5.12 -6.62 2.42
C THR A 37 -4.45 -7.90 2.92
N GLY A 38 -4.04 -7.96 4.19
CA GLY A 38 -3.20 -9.05 4.71
C GLY A 38 -1.84 -9.13 4.01
N ALA A 39 -1.31 -7.98 3.58
CA ALA A 39 -0.10 -7.94 2.75
C ALA A 39 1.15 -8.39 3.51
N THR A 40 2.05 -9.06 2.78
CA THR A 40 3.42 -9.33 3.25
C THR A 40 4.31 -8.14 2.90
N VAL A 41 5.07 -7.63 3.86
CA VAL A 41 6.05 -6.57 3.64
C VAL A 41 7.40 -7.19 3.24
N ALA A 42 8.01 -6.70 2.17
CA ALA A 42 9.33 -7.15 1.71
C ALA A 42 10.04 -6.05 0.91
N ARG A 43 11.38 -6.06 0.86
CA ARG A 43 12.13 -5.18 -0.06
C ARG A 43 12.04 -5.75 -1.48
N ILE A 44 11.29 -5.09 -2.36
CA ILE A 44 10.98 -5.57 -3.73
C ILE A 44 11.27 -4.53 -4.82
N SER A 45 11.51 -3.28 -4.45
CA SER A 45 11.97 -2.20 -5.31
C SER A 45 13.50 -2.02 -5.24
N ALA A 46 14.08 -1.47 -6.32
CA ALA A 46 15.53 -1.31 -6.51
C ALA A 46 16.06 -0.05 -5.83
#